data_AF-A0A1H0P9Z0-F1
#
_entry.id   AF-A0A1H0P9Z0-F1
#
_cell.length_a   1.000
_cell.length_b   1.000
_cell.length_c   1.000
_cell.angle_alpha   90.00
_cell.angle_beta   90.00
_cell.angle_gamma   90.00
#
_symmetry.space_group_name_H-M   'P 1'
#
loop_
_entity.id
_entity.type
_entity.pdbx_description
1 polymer ?
#
loop_
_entity_poly.entity_id
_entity_poly.type
_entity_poly.pdbx_seq_one_letter_code
_entity_poly.pdbx_strand_id
1 'polypeptide(L)'
;MQNMNVRDKQQALQEFLLKLARLDTDVTEKNLEQYIFTLQDIYADDFRHLYSGMFGVITRIDADNDLDKAKLQGNIQILYESVVRWRDEGRGHVTQELCDKLEKLYDHVNLEISRISYTQEIAQRMEDKNRKSGEEIKLLSEKAANMQKDYITILGIFSSIVITFVAGMVFSSSILNNIDKVSIYRLTFVIILIAMMLFNLLNLLLDFIAKVNMKPLAVASKISDKKKEPQRSTIAGINLFLFFMMIVDLALWALYWYRATSFNTFTGY
;
A
#
# COMPACT_ATOMS: atom_id res chain seq x y z
N MET A 1 21.70 40.01 50.00
CA MET A 1 21.16 39.38 48.79
C MET A 1 22.33 39.02 47.91
N GLN A 2 22.48 37.73 47.56
CA GLN A 2 23.59 37.22 46.79
C GLN A 2 23.28 37.49 45.30
N ASN A 3 24.13 38.22 44.58
CA ASN A 3 23.90 38.51 43.16
C ASN A 3 23.82 37.18 42.38
N MET A 4 22.62 36.80 41.95
CA MET A 4 22.40 35.64 41.10
C MET A 4 23.07 35.87 39.74
N ASN A 5 23.77 34.85 39.23
CA ASN A 5 24.34 34.92 37.89
C ASN A 5 23.20 34.84 36.84
N VAL A 6 23.46 35.33 35.62
CA VAL A 6 22.51 35.33 34.49
C VAL A 6 21.91 33.94 34.23
N ARG A 7 22.71 32.87 34.40
CA ARG A 7 22.24 31.48 34.25
C ARG A 7 21.21 31.10 35.31
N ASP A 8 21.44 31.48 36.56
CA ASP A 8 20.55 31.17 37.67
C ASP A 8 19.22 31.91 37.50
N LYS A 9 19.27 33.17 37.06
CA LYS A 9 18.07 33.96 36.72
C LYS A 9 17.28 33.36 35.55
N GLN A 10 17.97 32.88 34.52
CA GLN A 10 17.34 32.18 33.41
C GLN A 10 16.64 30.90 33.89
N GLN A 11 17.28 30.12 34.74
CA GLN A 11 16.67 28.91 35.31
C GLN A 11 15.48 29.25 36.21
N ALA A 12 15.60 30.26 37.08
CA ALA A 12 14.52 30.72 37.94
C ALA A 12 13.30 31.16 37.12
N LEU A 13 13.52 31.88 36.01
CA LEU A 13 12.45 32.25 35.08
C LEU A 13 11.80 31.01 34.44
N GLN A 14 12.59 30.02 34.02
CA GLN A 14 12.05 28.79 33.44
C GLN A 14 11.21 27.99 34.45
N GLU A 15 11.67 27.86 35.68
CA GLU A 15 10.93 27.23 36.78
C GLU A 15 9.65 27.99 37.12
N PHE A 16 9.70 29.33 37.10
CA PHE A 16 8.55 30.18 37.27
C PHE A 16 7.49 29.95 36.18
N LEU A 17 7.89 29.89 34.91
CA LEU A 17 6.99 29.61 33.80
C LEU A 17 6.39 28.21 33.89
N LEU A 18 7.17 27.20 34.28
CA LEU A 18 6.65 25.84 34.53
C LEU A 18 5.61 25.85 35.66
N LYS A 19 5.82 26.63 36.72
CA LYS A 19 4.85 26.77 37.80
C LYS A 19 3.55 27.40 37.30
N LEU A 20 3.63 28.45 36.47
CA LEU A 20 2.46 29.08 35.86
C LEU A 20 1.71 28.19 34.87
N ALA A 21 2.37 27.17 34.31
CA ALA A 21 1.78 26.23 33.38
C ALA A 21 1.04 25.08 34.08
N ARG A 22 1.20 24.87 35.39
CA ARG A 22 0.54 23.76 36.08
C ARG A 22 -0.97 23.91 36.10
N LEU A 23 -1.68 22.80 35.94
CA LEU A 23 -3.14 22.76 35.94
C LEU A 23 -3.77 23.26 37.26
N ASP A 24 -3.07 23.12 38.38
CA ASP A 24 -3.49 23.55 39.72
C ASP A 24 -3.07 25.00 40.06
N THR A 25 -2.33 25.67 39.17
CA THR A 25 -1.90 27.06 39.37
C THR A 25 -2.88 28.03 38.71
N ASP A 26 -3.54 28.84 39.54
CA ASP A 26 -4.26 30.02 39.09
C ASP A 26 -3.64 31.29 39.68
N VAL A 27 -3.35 32.27 38.82
CA VAL A 27 -2.97 33.61 39.26
C VAL A 27 -4.23 34.35 39.69
N THR A 28 -4.31 34.70 40.97
CA THR A 28 -5.45 35.38 41.60
C THR A 28 -4.96 36.55 42.44
N GLU A 29 -5.84 37.47 42.82
CA GLU A 29 -5.50 38.62 43.66
C GLU A 29 -4.80 38.22 44.99
N LYS A 30 -5.04 37.00 45.51
CA LYS A 30 -4.42 36.51 46.76
C LYS A 30 -2.94 36.18 46.63
N ASN A 31 -2.50 35.71 45.46
CA ASN A 31 -1.12 35.26 45.23
C ASN A 31 -0.37 36.14 44.21
N LEU A 32 -1.07 37.10 43.60
CA LEU A 32 -0.54 38.03 42.61
C LEU A 32 0.70 38.77 43.11
N GLU A 33 0.65 39.28 44.34
CA GLU A 33 1.76 40.01 44.95
C GLU A 33 3.04 39.18 45.04
N GLN A 34 2.92 37.90 45.42
CA GLN A 34 4.05 36.98 45.48
C GLN A 34 4.69 36.76 44.10
N TYR A 35 3.87 36.62 43.05
CA TYR A 35 4.36 36.44 41.69
C TYR A 35 5.04 37.69 41.15
N ILE A 36 4.49 38.89 41.42
CA ILE A 36 5.08 40.16 41.00
C ILE A 36 6.43 40.39 41.70
N PHE A 37 6.54 40.12 43.01
CA PHE A 37 7.81 40.20 43.72
C PHE A 37 8.86 39.22 43.18
N THR A 38 8.45 38.01 42.81
CA THR A 38 9.34 37.03 42.18
C THR A 38 9.88 37.55 40.84
N LEU A 39 9.02 38.18 40.02
CA LEU A 39 9.42 38.79 38.76
C LEU A 39 10.35 39.99 38.98
N GLN A 40 10.08 40.82 39.98
CA GLN A 40 10.97 41.94 40.35
C GLN A 40 12.36 41.44 40.72
N ASP A 41 12.49 40.35 41.49
CA ASP A 41 13.77 39.77 41.88
C ASP A 41 14.53 39.18 40.67
N ILE A 42 13.83 38.45 39.79
CA ILE A 42 14.41 37.90 38.56
C ILE A 42 14.94 39.04 37.67
N TYR A 43 14.19 40.13 37.53
CA TYR A 43 14.49 41.25 36.63
C TYR A 43 15.17 42.47 37.28
N ALA A 44 15.64 42.36 38.53
CA ALA A 44 16.23 43.47 39.30
C ALA A 44 17.49 44.10 38.68
N ASP A 45 18.19 43.36 37.81
CA ASP A 45 19.39 43.83 37.10
C ASP A 45 19.13 43.91 35.58
N ASP A 46 20.16 44.18 34.77
CA ASP A 46 20.13 44.13 33.30
C ASP A 46 19.98 42.70 32.72
N PHE A 47 19.22 41.85 33.40
CA PHE A 47 18.89 40.51 32.94
C PHE A 47 17.96 40.58 31.74
N ARG A 48 18.43 40.02 30.63
CA ARG A 48 17.66 39.78 29.41
C ARG A 48 17.43 38.28 29.26
N HIS A 49 16.17 37.86 29.29
CA HIS A 49 15.81 36.46 29.09
C HIS A 49 16.14 35.98 27.67
N LEU A 50 16.58 34.73 27.56
CA LEU A 50 16.94 34.10 26.29
C LEU A 50 15.71 33.48 25.62
N TYR A 51 15.47 33.86 24.37
CA TYR A 51 14.42 33.28 23.51
C TYR A 51 14.53 31.76 23.40
N SER A 52 15.76 31.23 23.22
CA SER A 52 16.00 29.79 23.13
C SER A 52 15.61 29.06 24.43
N GLY A 53 15.70 29.72 25.57
CA GLY A 53 15.28 29.19 26.86
C GLY A 53 13.76 29.03 26.96
N MET A 54 12.99 29.83 26.23
CA MET A 54 11.52 29.75 26.18
C MET A 54 11.07 28.51 25.42
N PHE A 55 11.66 28.27 24.23
CA PHE A 55 11.34 27.09 23.41
C PHE A 55 11.45 25.79 24.20
N GLY A 56 12.53 25.62 24.99
CA GLY A 56 12.74 24.44 25.82
C GLY A 56 11.65 24.25 26.89
N VAL A 57 11.20 25.35 27.52
CA VAL A 57 10.12 25.31 28.52
C VAL A 57 8.78 24.97 27.87
N ILE A 58 8.41 25.63 26.77
CA ILE A 58 7.13 25.37 26.11
C ILE A 58 7.08 23.93 25.57
N THR A 59 8.20 23.43 25.03
CA THR A 59 8.30 22.02 24.60
C THR A 59 8.13 21.05 25.77
N ARG A 60 8.66 21.37 26.95
CA ARG A 60 8.47 20.54 28.16
C ARG A 60 7.02 20.58 28.64
N ILE A 61 6.37 21.74 28.60
CA ILE A 61 4.95 21.89 28.92
C ILE A 61 4.10 21.04 27.97
N ASP A 62 4.40 21.07 26.68
CA ASP A 62 3.67 20.32 25.66
C ASP A 62 3.79 18.80 25.83
N ALA A 63 4.89 18.32 26.41
CA ALA A 63 5.15 16.90 26.63
C ALA A 63 4.66 16.35 27.99
N ASP A 64 4.26 17.23 28.91
CA ASP A 64 3.91 16.89 30.29
C ASP A 64 2.39 17.01 30.49
N ASN A 65 1.75 15.95 30.99
CA ASN A 65 0.30 15.92 31.14
C ASN A 65 -0.22 16.81 32.29
N ASP A 66 0.63 17.18 33.24
CA ASP A 66 0.25 18.02 34.38
C ASP A 66 0.44 19.52 34.10
N LEU A 67 0.96 19.86 32.92
CA LEU A 67 1.21 21.22 32.46
C LEU A 67 0.34 21.54 31.24
N ASP A 68 -0.06 22.79 31.09
CA ASP A 68 -0.89 23.23 29.98
C ASP A 68 -0.45 24.59 29.42
N LYS A 69 -0.34 24.66 28.08
CA LYS A 69 0.09 25.88 27.37
C LYS A 69 -0.96 26.98 27.49
N ALA A 70 -2.24 26.66 27.49
CA ALA A 70 -3.31 27.64 27.61
C ALA A 70 -3.36 28.22 29.04
N LYS A 71 -3.08 27.41 30.06
CA LYS A 71 -2.89 27.87 31.45
C LYS A 71 -1.72 28.82 31.58
N LEU A 72 -0.55 28.47 31.03
CA LEU A 72 0.58 29.39 31.01
C LEU A 72 0.21 30.72 30.36
N GLN A 73 -0.41 30.67 29.17
CA GLN A 73 -0.82 31.84 28.41
C GLN A 73 -1.79 32.74 29.19
N GLY A 74 -2.80 32.16 29.84
CA GLY A 74 -3.74 32.92 30.68
C GLY A 74 -3.07 33.52 31.91
N ASN A 75 -2.26 32.74 32.62
CA ASN A 75 -1.58 33.19 33.84
C ASN A 75 -0.55 34.29 33.56
N ILE A 76 0.23 34.19 32.48
CA ILE A 76 1.21 35.22 32.11
C ILE A 76 0.52 36.51 31.63
N GLN A 77 -0.64 36.40 30.97
CA GLN A 77 -1.46 37.54 30.60
C GLN A 77 -1.94 38.31 31.84
N ILE A 78 -2.51 37.60 32.83
CA ILE A 78 -2.98 38.21 34.09
C ILE A 78 -1.82 38.92 34.80
N LEU A 79 -0.63 38.33 34.84
CA LEU A 79 0.55 38.95 35.45
C LEU A 79 0.98 40.22 34.71
N TYR A 80 1.06 40.16 33.38
CA TYR A 80 1.41 41.32 32.57
C TYR A 80 0.43 42.48 32.79
N GLU A 81 -0.87 42.23 32.66
CA GLU A 81 -1.92 43.24 32.86
C GLU A 81 -1.90 43.80 34.28
N SER A 82 -1.66 42.95 35.28
CA SER A 82 -1.58 43.36 36.69
C SER A 82 -0.37 44.24 36.99
N VAL A 83 0.80 43.92 36.42
CA VAL A 83 2.02 44.73 36.57
C VAL A 83 1.83 46.10 35.94
N VAL A 84 1.24 46.17 34.76
CA VAL A 84 0.88 47.42 34.09
C VAL A 84 -0.05 48.26 34.97
N ARG A 85 -1.12 47.66 35.49
CA ARG A 85 -2.07 48.32 36.40
C ARG A 85 -1.41 48.84 37.67
N TRP A 86 -0.56 48.03 38.31
CA TRP A 86 0.12 48.41 39.56
C TRP A 86 1.09 49.57 39.38
N ARG A 87 1.78 49.66 38.24
CA ARG A 87 2.59 50.83 37.91
C ARG A 87 1.71 52.09 37.85
N ASP A 88 0.60 52.03 37.13
CA ASP A 88 -0.26 53.19 36.90
C ASP A 88 -0.92 53.66 38.22
N GLU A 89 -1.16 52.74 39.14
CA GLU A 89 -1.66 53.00 40.51
C GLU A 89 -0.55 53.38 41.52
N GLY A 90 0.73 53.30 41.16
CA GLY A 90 1.85 53.52 42.07
C GLY A 90 2.00 52.45 43.17
N ARG A 91 1.50 51.24 42.94
CA ARG A 91 1.51 50.11 43.88
C ARG A 91 2.75 49.23 43.71
N GLY A 92 3.25 48.66 44.80
CA GLY A 92 4.20 47.55 44.76
C GLY A 92 5.59 47.88 44.20
N HIS A 93 5.96 49.17 44.11
CA HIS A 93 7.24 49.63 43.56
C HIS A 93 7.54 49.08 42.14
N VAL A 94 6.49 48.91 41.32
CA VAL A 94 6.64 48.47 39.93
C VAL A 94 7.29 49.58 39.10
N THR A 95 8.37 49.24 38.38
CA THR A 95 9.09 50.17 37.50
C THR A 95 8.63 50.04 36.05
N GLN A 96 8.87 51.09 35.25
CA GLN A 96 8.64 51.04 33.79
C GLN A 96 9.49 49.93 33.15
N GLU A 97 10.73 49.77 33.58
CA GLU A 97 11.65 48.76 33.05
C GLU A 97 11.12 47.32 33.25
N LEU A 98 10.49 47.01 34.39
CA LEU A 98 9.86 45.72 34.61
C LEU A 98 8.72 45.48 33.64
N CYS A 99 7.90 46.50 33.38
CA CYS A 99 6.79 46.39 32.44
C CYS A 99 7.29 46.08 31.03
N ASP A 100 8.33 46.79 30.56
CA ASP A 100 8.92 46.58 29.23
C ASP A 100 9.56 45.17 29.10
N LYS A 101 10.17 44.66 30.18
CA LYS A 101 10.72 43.30 30.23
C LYS A 101 9.62 42.23 30.22
N LEU A 102 8.53 42.47 30.95
CA LEU A 102 7.41 41.53 31.04
C LEU A 102 6.56 41.52 29.77
N GLU A 103 6.42 42.66 29.08
CA GLU A 103 5.82 42.73 27.74
C GLU A 103 6.58 41.83 26.77
N LYS A 104 7.92 41.91 26.75
CA LYS A 104 8.76 41.02 25.93
C LYS A 104 8.62 39.56 26.32
N LEU A 105 8.50 39.25 27.61
CA LEU A 105 8.30 37.87 28.07
C LEU A 105 6.94 37.34 27.57
N TYR A 106 5.88 38.11 27.79
CA TYR A 106 4.53 37.80 27.35
C TYR A 106 4.46 37.54 25.84
N ASP A 107 5.02 38.45 25.04
CA ASP A 107 5.08 38.31 23.59
C ASP A 107 5.83 37.04 23.16
N HIS A 108 7.02 36.78 23.73
CA HIS A 108 7.81 35.60 23.37
C HIS A 108 7.13 34.29 23.76
N VAL A 109 6.48 34.21 24.94
CA VAL A 109 5.73 33.02 25.36
C VAL A 109 4.64 32.72 24.35
N ASN A 110 3.83 33.73 24.00
CA ASN A 110 2.73 33.56 23.07
C ASN A 110 3.20 33.19 21.66
N LEU A 111 4.30 33.81 21.21
CA LEU A 111 4.89 33.51 19.91
C LEU A 111 5.39 32.07 19.84
N GLU A 112 6.10 31.58 20.87
CA GLU A 112 6.61 30.21 20.88
C GLU A 112 5.49 29.17 21.04
N ILE A 113 4.46 29.45 21.85
CA ILE A 113 3.25 28.60 21.91
C ILE A 113 2.60 28.52 20.51
N SER A 114 2.41 29.65 19.84
CA SER A 114 1.83 29.69 18.48
C SER A 114 2.67 28.91 17.48
N ARG A 115 4.01 29.05 17.54
CA ARG A 115 4.95 28.35 16.67
C ARG A 115 4.89 26.83 16.86
N ILE A 116 4.85 26.36 18.10
CA ILE A 116 4.76 24.93 18.42
C ILE A 116 3.44 24.36 17.90
N SER A 117 2.31 25.02 18.18
CA SER A 117 1.00 24.60 17.71
C SER A 117 0.91 24.52 16.18
N TYR A 118 1.45 25.53 15.48
CA TYR A 118 1.49 25.53 14.01
C TYR A 118 2.39 24.41 13.46
N THR A 119 3.53 24.16 14.09
CA THR A 119 4.46 23.09 13.68
C THR A 119 3.83 21.71 13.86
N GLN A 120 3.09 21.50 14.96
CA GLN A 120 2.34 20.26 15.21
C GLN A 120 1.24 20.06 14.15
N GLU A 121 0.51 21.11 13.79
CA GLU A 121 -0.52 21.03 12.75
C GLU A 121 0.08 20.63 11.38
N ILE A 122 1.23 21.20 11.02
CA ILE A 122 1.95 20.81 9.80
C ILE A 122 2.36 19.33 9.87
N ALA A 123 2.94 18.90 10.99
CA ALA A 123 3.39 17.52 11.16
C ALA A 123 2.22 16.52 11.02
N GLN A 124 1.08 16.82 11.65
CA GLN A 124 -0.14 16.00 11.53
C GLN A 124 -0.66 15.96 10.09
N ARG A 125 -0.74 17.11 9.40
CA ARG A 125 -1.16 17.17 7.99
C ARG A 125 -0.21 16.37 7.08
N MET A 126 1.09 16.40 7.36
CA MET A 126 2.08 15.62 6.62
C MET A 126 1.92 14.12 6.88
N GLU A 127 1.70 13.71 8.13
CA GLU A 127 1.46 12.31 8.48
C GLU A 127 0.20 11.76 7.81
N ASP A 128 -0.91 12.50 7.85
CA ASP A 128 -2.15 12.13 7.18
C ASP A 128 -1.99 12.03 5.66
N LYS A 129 -1.25 12.96 5.05
CA LYS A 129 -0.95 12.92 3.61
C LYS A 129 -0.08 11.71 3.26
N ASN A 130 0.92 11.40 4.07
CA ASN A 130 1.78 10.24 3.89
C ASN A 130 1.01 8.92 4.04
N ARG A 131 0.10 8.84 5.02
CA ARG A 131 -0.76 7.68 5.21
C ARG A 131 -1.66 7.43 3.99
N LYS A 132 -2.35 8.47 3.52
CA LYS A 132 -3.18 8.39 2.30
C LYS A 132 -2.37 8.00 1.07
N SER A 133 -1.20 8.60 0.87
CA SER A 133 -0.31 8.26 -0.24
C SER A 133 0.19 6.82 -0.15
N GLY A 134 0.49 6.32 1.06
CA GLY A 134 0.86 4.92 1.29
C GLY A 134 -0.26 3.93 0.97
N GLU A 135 -1.51 4.26 1.29
CA GLU A 135 -2.69 3.46 0.92
C GLU A 135 -2.92 3.45 -0.60
N GLU A 136 -2.81 4.61 -1.26
CA GLU A 136 -2.90 4.70 -2.72
C GLU A 136 -1.81 3.89 -3.42
N ILE A 137 -0.56 3.94 -2.95
CA ILE A 137 0.55 3.15 -3.48
C ILE A 137 0.28 1.65 -3.32
N LYS A 138 -0.25 1.20 -2.17
CA LYS A 138 -0.63 -0.20 -1.96
C LYS A 138 -1.70 -0.64 -2.94
N LEU A 139 -2.76 0.16 -3.11
CA LEU A 139 -3.83 -0.12 -4.07
C LEU A 139 -3.33 -0.15 -5.52
N LEU A 140 -2.44 0.77 -5.89
CA LEU A 140 -1.81 0.79 -7.21
C LEU A 140 -0.93 -0.43 -7.43
N SER A 141 -0.15 -0.84 -6.42
CA SER A 141 0.68 -2.04 -6.46
C SER A 141 -0.15 -3.31 -6.62
N GLU A 142 -1.27 -3.42 -5.90
CA GLU A 142 -2.19 -4.55 -6.02
C GLU A 142 -2.85 -4.60 -7.41
N LYS A 143 -3.31 -3.44 -7.92
CA LYS A 143 -3.83 -3.32 -9.28
C LYS A 143 -2.78 -3.71 -10.33
N ALA A 144 -1.53 -3.26 -10.18
CA ALA A 144 -0.44 -3.60 -11.08
C ALA A 144 -0.13 -5.10 -11.06
N ALA A 145 -0.12 -5.74 -9.88
CA ALA A 145 0.07 -7.19 -9.76
C ALA A 145 -1.06 -7.98 -10.44
N ASN A 146 -2.31 -7.53 -10.26
CA ASN A 146 -3.46 -8.13 -10.96
C ASN A 146 -3.37 -7.93 -12.47
N MET A 147 -3.01 -6.73 -12.94
CA MET A 147 -2.78 -6.46 -14.36
C MET A 147 -1.66 -7.34 -14.95
N GLN A 148 -0.57 -7.55 -14.21
CA GLN A 148 0.51 -8.43 -14.64
C GLN A 148 0.03 -9.88 -14.81
N LYS A 149 -0.80 -10.36 -13.88
CA LYS A 149 -1.41 -11.70 -13.96
C LYS A 149 -2.33 -11.83 -15.17
N ASP A 150 -3.15 -10.82 -15.44
CA ASP A 150 -4.03 -10.78 -16.61
C ASP A 150 -3.21 -10.76 -17.90
N TYR A 151 -2.11 -10.00 -17.94
CA TYR A 151 -1.19 -9.96 -19.07
C TYR A 151 -0.55 -11.32 -19.36
N ILE A 152 -0.04 -12.02 -18.33
CA ILE A 152 0.52 -13.37 -18.48
C ILE A 152 -0.55 -14.34 -19.01
N THR A 153 -1.79 -14.22 -18.54
CA THR A 153 -2.92 -15.03 -19.01
C THR A 153 -3.21 -14.79 -20.49
N ILE A 154 -3.34 -13.52 -20.89
CA ILE A 154 -3.58 -13.13 -22.29
C ILE A 154 -2.44 -13.64 -23.18
N LEU A 155 -1.19 -13.46 -22.76
CA LEU A 155 -0.02 -13.94 -23.50
C LEU A 155 -0.02 -15.47 -23.65
N GLY A 156 -0.42 -16.19 -22.60
CA GLY A 156 -0.59 -17.65 -22.65
C GLY A 156 -1.62 -18.08 -23.69
N ILE A 157 -2.76 -17.39 -23.77
CA ILE A 157 -3.81 -17.64 -24.77
C ILE A 157 -3.27 -17.37 -26.19
N PHE A 158 -2.59 -16.24 -26.41
CA PHE A 158 -2.03 -15.92 -27.72
C PHE A 158 -0.97 -16.93 -28.16
N SER A 159 -0.04 -17.30 -27.28
CA SER A 159 1.02 -18.27 -27.58
C SER A 159 0.44 -19.62 -27.98
N SER A 160 -0.59 -20.05 -27.26
CA SER A 160 -1.34 -21.28 -27.49
C SER A 160 -1.98 -21.33 -28.89
N ILE A 161 -2.63 -20.24 -29.29
CA ILE A 161 -3.23 -20.08 -30.62
C ILE A 161 -2.14 -20.13 -31.71
N VAL A 162 -1.07 -19.34 -31.57
CA VAL A 162 0.02 -19.26 -32.55
C VAL A 162 0.71 -20.61 -32.71
N ILE A 163 1.07 -21.29 -31.62
CA ILE A 163 1.72 -22.62 -31.66
C ILE A 163 0.84 -23.63 -32.40
N THR A 164 -0.47 -23.63 -32.14
CA THR A 164 -1.41 -24.54 -32.81
C THR A 164 -1.47 -24.29 -34.31
N PHE A 165 -1.53 -23.03 -34.74
CA PHE A 165 -1.53 -22.67 -36.17
C PHE A 165 -0.22 -23.05 -36.86
N VAL A 166 0.93 -22.73 -36.24
CA VAL A 166 2.26 -23.06 -36.79
C VAL A 166 2.44 -24.57 -36.89
N ALA A 167 2.10 -25.32 -35.83
CA ALA A 167 2.16 -26.77 -35.83
C ALA A 167 1.26 -27.37 -36.91
N GLY A 168 0.02 -26.89 -37.04
CA GLY A 168 -0.91 -27.32 -38.08
C GLY A 168 -0.37 -27.09 -39.50
N MET A 169 0.22 -25.92 -39.76
CA MET A 169 0.85 -25.62 -41.06
C MET A 169 2.07 -26.51 -41.35
N VAL A 170 2.95 -26.71 -40.36
CA VAL A 170 4.15 -27.55 -40.52
C VAL A 170 3.78 -29.01 -40.77
N PHE A 171 2.80 -29.56 -40.03
CA PHE A 171 2.33 -30.92 -40.26
C PHE A 171 1.65 -31.07 -41.62
N SER A 172 0.78 -30.12 -42.01
CA SER A 172 0.13 -30.14 -43.32
C SER A 172 1.15 -30.13 -44.47
N SER A 173 2.15 -29.25 -44.41
CA SER A 173 3.23 -29.20 -45.40
C SER A 173 4.04 -30.51 -45.42
N SER A 174 4.35 -31.07 -44.26
CA SER A 174 5.11 -32.33 -44.16
C SER A 174 4.34 -33.51 -44.76
N ILE A 175 3.02 -33.58 -44.56
CA ILE A 175 2.15 -34.60 -45.14
C ILE A 175 2.12 -34.45 -46.67
N LEU A 176 1.87 -33.25 -47.17
CA LEU A 176 1.80 -32.99 -48.62
C LEU A 176 3.13 -33.28 -49.34
N ASN A 177 4.27 -33.00 -48.70
CA ASN A 177 5.60 -33.27 -49.27
C ASN A 177 5.98 -34.76 -49.30
N ASN A 178 5.26 -35.62 -48.59
CA ASN A 178 5.56 -37.06 -48.50
C ASN A 178 4.42 -37.94 -49.04
N ILE A 179 3.39 -37.35 -49.65
CA ILE A 179 2.21 -38.05 -50.16
C ILE A 179 2.54 -39.03 -51.30
N ASP A 180 3.60 -38.76 -52.05
CA ASP A 180 4.05 -39.54 -53.20
C ASP A 180 4.99 -40.70 -52.82
N LYS A 181 5.68 -40.59 -51.68
CA LYS A 181 6.70 -41.57 -51.24
C LYS A 181 6.14 -42.70 -50.38
N VAL A 182 4.96 -42.50 -49.78
CA VAL A 182 4.42 -43.38 -48.75
C VAL A 182 3.18 -44.09 -49.28
N SER A 183 3.07 -45.40 -49.04
CA SER A 183 1.87 -46.16 -49.39
C SER A 183 0.63 -45.53 -48.74
N ILE A 184 -0.48 -45.46 -49.47
CA ILE A 184 -1.70 -44.77 -49.04
C ILE A 184 -2.13 -45.14 -47.61
N TYR A 185 -2.09 -46.43 -47.24
CA TYR A 185 -2.44 -46.93 -45.90
C TYR A 185 -1.52 -46.44 -44.78
N ARG A 186 -0.22 -46.31 -45.04
CA ARG A 186 0.73 -45.77 -44.02
C ARG A 186 0.53 -44.27 -43.84
N LEU A 187 0.21 -43.56 -44.92
CA LEU A 187 -0.05 -42.13 -44.90
C LEU A 187 -1.36 -41.82 -44.15
N THR A 188 -2.45 -42.52 -44.48
CA THR A 188 -3.74 -42.35 -43.81
C THR A 188 -3.65 -42.68 -42.32
N PHE A 189 -2.95 -43.74 -41.94
CA PHE A 189 -2.67 -44.07 -40.54
C PHE A 189 -1.97 -42.92 -39.79
N VAL A 190 -0.90 -42.35 -40.36
CA VAL A 190 -0.16 -41.24 -39.74
C VAL A 190 -1.01 -39.97 -39.66
N ILE A 191 -1.83 -39.68 -40.66
CA ILE A 191 -2.76 -38.53 -40.65
C ILE A 191 -3.79 -38.69 -39.52
N ILE A 192 -4.38 -39.88 -39.35
CA ILE A 192 -5.37 -40.15 -38.29
C ILE A 192 -4.71 -40.06 -36.90
N LEU A 193 -3.48 -40.58 -36.75
CA LEU A 193 -2.71 -40.50 -35.51
C LEU A 193 -2.41 -39.03 -35.13
N ILE A 194 -1.94 -38.23 -36.08
CA ILE A 194 -1.65 -36.80 -35.87
C ILE A 194 -2.94 -36.04 -35.57
N ALA A 195 -4.04 -36.32 -36.28
CA ALA A 195 -5.34 -35.70 -36.03
C ALA A 195 -5.84 -35.97 -34.60
N MET A 196 -5.70 -37.22 -34.12
CA MET A 196 -6.04 -37.59 -32.74
C MET A 196 -5.16 -36.87 -31.71
N MET A 197 -3.85 -36.76 -31.96
CA MET A 197 -2.93 -36.05 -31.07
C MET A 197 -3.22 -34.55 -31.03
N LEU A 198 -3.38 -33.91 -32.18
CA LEU A 198 -3.69 -32.48 -32.29
C LEU A 198 -5.05 -32.13 -31.67
N PHE A 199 -6.07 -32.97 -31.87
CA PHE A 199 -7.38 -32.77 -31.27
C PHE A 199 -7.32 -32.82 -29.74
N ASN A 200 -6.58 -33.78 -29.17
CA ASN A 200 -6.40 -33.86 -27.72
C ASN A 200 -5.59 -32.68 -27.16
N LEU A 201 -4.54 -32.26 -27.87
CA LEU A 201 -3.75 -31.08 -27.49
C LEU A 201 -4.61 -29.81 -27.49
N LEU A 202 -5.42 -29.61 -28.53
CA LEU A 202 -6.32 -28.46 -28.67
C LEU A 202 -7.37 -28.43 -27.55
N ASN A 203 -7.93 -29.58 -27.18
CA ASN A 203 -8.87 -29.67 -26.05
C ASN A 203 -8.20 -29.36 -24.71
N LEU A 204 -6.98 -29.85 -24.48
CA LEU A 204 -6.21 -29.53 -23.27
C LEU A 204 -5.93 -28.03 -23.18
N LEU A 205 -5.60 -27.41 -24.31
CA LEU A 205 -5.34 -25.99 -24.44
C LEU A 205 -6.58 -25.14 -24.15
N LEU A 206 -7.73 -25.48 -24.73
CA LEU A 206 -9.00 -24.80 -24.46
C LEU A 206 -9.43 -24.96 -22.99
N ASP A 207 -9.25 -26.15 -22.40
CA ASP A 207 -9.51 -26.39 -20.98
C ASP A 207 -8.59 -25.58 -20.08
N PHE A 208 -7.32 -25.43 -20.44
CA PHE A 208 -6.36 -24.58 -19.74
C PHE A 208 -6.79 -23.11 -19.80
N ILE A 209 -7.12 -22.61 -20.99
CA ILE A 209 -7.60 -21.24 -21.20
C ILE A 209 -8.87 -20.97 -20.38
N ALA A 210 -9.84 -21.90 -20.39
CA ALA A 210 -11.06 -21.80 -19.61
C ALA A 210 -10.79 -21.76 -18.10
N LYS A 211 -9.84 -22.57 -17.60
CA LYS A 211 -9.47 -22.59 -16.18
C LYS A 211 -8.72 -21.33 -15.73
N VAL A 212 -7.87 -20.76 -16.58
CA VAL A 212 -7.12 -19.54 -16.24
C VAL A 212 -8.03 -18.30 -16.30
N ASN A 213 -8.97 -18.24 -17.26
CA ASN A 213 -9.95 -17.16 -17.35
C ASN A 213 -11.08 -17.25 -16.30
N MET A 214 -11.29 -18.40 -15.66
CA MET A 214 -12.35 -18.60 -14.67
C MET A 214 -11.80 -18.87 -13.25
N LYS A 215 -11.53 -17.80 -12.48
CA LYS A 215 -11.91 -17.72 -11.05
C LYS A 215 -11.79 -16.28 -10.52
N PRO A 216 -12.83 -15.73 -9.85
CA PRO A 216 -13.76 -16.44 -8.97
C PRO A 216 -15.24 -16.39 -9.42
N LEU A 217 -15.71 -17.43 -10.12
CA LEU A 217 -17.14 -17.79 -10.17
C LEU A 217 -17.44 -19.06 -9.35
N ALA A 218 -16.45 -19.53 -8.58
CA ALA A 218 -16.49 -20.81 -7.85
C ALA A 218 -17.01 -20.71 -6.40
N VAL A 219 -17.43 -19.52 -5.95
CA VAL A 219 -18.09 -19.36 -4.62
C VAL A 219 -19.62 -19.42 -4.74
N ALA A 220 -20.20 -19.17 -5.93
CA ALA A 220 -21.66 -19.19 -6.13
C ALA A 220 -22.24 -20.54 -6.61
N SER A 221 -21.41 -21.54 -6.92
CA SER A 221 -21.86 -22.76 -7.62
C SER A 221 -21.64 -24.07 -6.87
N LYS A 222 -21.49 -24.04 -5.55
CA LYS A 222 -21.62 -25.25 -4.69
C LYS A 222 -23.04 -25.87 -4.69
N ILE A 223 -23.97 -25.38 -5.51
CA ILE A 223 -25.36 -25.86 -5.58
C ILE A 223 -25.60 -26.81 -6.78
N SER A 224 -24.65 -26.99 -7.70
CA SER A 224 -24.88 -27.86 -8.88
C SER A 224 -23.75 -28.87 -9.14
N ASP A 225 -23.50 -29.73 -8.15
CA ASP A 225 -22.61 -30.89 -8.26
C ASP A 225 -23.17 -32.04 -9.14
N LYS A 226 -23.94 -31.76 -10.21
CA LYS A 226 -24.48 -32.81 -11.08
C LYS A 226 -24.57 -32.51 -12.58
N LYS A 227 -23.85 -31.50 -13.09
CA LYS A 227 -23.90 -31.18 -14.53
C LYS A 227 -22.54 -30.85 -15.14
N LYS A 228 -21.53 -31.65 -14.86
CA LYS A 228 -20.18 -31.53 -15.45
C LYS A 228 -19.89 -32.62 -16.49
N GLU A 229 -20.86 -33.03 -17.32
CA GLU A 229 -20.66 -34.15 -18.27
C GLU A 229 -21.19 -34.01 -19.72
N PRO A 230 -21.33 -32.83 -20.36
CA PRO A 230 -21.52 -32.78 -21.81
C PRO A 230 -20.20 -32.70 -22.60
N GLN A 231 -19.17 -32.00 -22.10
CA GLN A 231 -17.94 -31.76 -22.86
C GLN A 231 -16.98 -32.96 -22.86
N ARG A 232 -16.78 -33.62 -21.72
CA ARG A 232 -15.93 -34.82 -21.60
C ARG A 232 -16.48 -36.02 -22.38
N SER A 233 -17.80 -36.21 -22.39
CA SER A 233 -18.46 -37.27 -23.15
C SER A 233 -18.38 -37.04 -24.66
N THR A 234 -18.45 -35.78 -25.12
CA THR A 234 -18.27 -35.41 -26.53
C THR A 234 -16.82 -35.64 -27.00
N ILE A 235 -15.81 -35.28 -26.20
CA ILE A 235 -14.40 -35.54 -26.52
C ILE A 235 -14.11 -37.05 -26.59
N ALA A 236 -14.63 -37.82 -25.63
CA ALA A 236 -14.49 -39.28 -25.63
C ALA A 236 -15.12 -39.92 -26.87
N GLY A 237 -16.28 -39.42 -27.32
CA GLY A 237 -16.94 -39.89 -28.55
C GLY A 237 -16.12 -39.62 -29.81
N ILE A 238 -15.52 -38.44 -29.94
CA ILE A 238 -14.67 -38.09 -31.11
C ILE A 238 -13.39 -38.92 -31.11
N ASN A 239 -12.74 -39.10 -29.94
CA ASN A 239 -11.54 -39.94 -29.83
C ASN A 239 -11.85 -41.41 -30.15
N LEU A 240 -13.00 -41.91 -29.70
CA LEU A 240 -13.47 -43.26 -30.03
C LEU A 240 -13.73 -43.41 -31.54
N PHE A 241 -14.32 -42.41 -32.18
CA PHE A 241 -14.52 -42.39 -33.63
C PHE A 241 -13.21 -42.41 -34.41
N LEU A 242 -12.23 -41.58 -34.02
CA LEU A 242 -10.90 -41.55 -34.65
C LEU A 242 -10.17 -42.89 -34.45
N PHE A 243 -10.30 -43.49 -33.27
CA PHE A 243 -9.72 -44.81 -32.99
C PHE A 243 -10.38 -45.91 -33.83
N PHE A 244 -11.70 -45.86 -34.01
CA PHE A 244 -12.41 -46.77 -34.91
C PHE A 244 -11.92 -46.62 -36.36
N MET A 245 -11.76 -45.40 -36.86
CA MET A 245 -11.19 -45.16 -38.19
C MET A 245 -9.78 -45.75 -38.34
N MET A 246 -8.95 -45.66 -37.30
CA MET A 246 -7.61 -46.24 -37.29
C MET A 246 -7.64 -47.78 -37.38
N ILE A 247 -8.61 -48.44 -36.72
CA ILE A 247 -8.81 -49.89 -36.82
C ILE A 247 -9.28 -50.29 -38.23
N VAL A 248 -10.18 -49.52 -38.83
CA VAL A 248 -10.66 -49.77 -40.20
C VAL A 248 -9.51 -49.65 -41.21
N ASP A 249 -8.66 -48.64 -41.08
CA ASP A 249 -7.48 -48.45 -41.93
C ASP A 249 -6.51 -49.63 -41.84
N LEU A 250 -6.22 -50.11 -40.61
CA LEU A 250 -5.43 -51.32 -40.37
C LEU A 250 -6.08 -52.59 -40.96
N ALA A 251 -7.40 -52.73 -40.86
CA ALA A 251 -8.14 -53.86 -41.42
C ALA A 251 -8.11 -53.85 -42.96
N LEU A 252 -8.27 -52.68 -43.58
CA LEU A 252 -8.15 -52.51 -45.04
C LEU A 252 -6.74 -52.83 -45.52
N TRP A 253 -5.72 -52.40 -44.78
CA TRP A 253 -4.33 -52.76 -45.06
C TRP A 253 -4.10 -54.28 -44.97
N ALA A 254 -4.61 -54.93 -43.92
CA ALA A 254 -4.50 -56.37 -43.74
C ALA A 254 -5.24 -57.16 -44.82
N LEU A 255 -6.44 -56.72 -45.22
CA LEU A 255 -7.23 -57.31 -46.30
C LEU A 255 -6.55 -57.16 -47.67
N TYR A 256 -5.99 -55.98 -47.94
CA TYR A 256 -5.22 -55.74 -49.16
C TYR A 256 -4.02 -56.70 -49.24
N TRP A 257 -3.28 -56.85 -48.15
CA TRP A 257 -2.13 -57.77 -48.09
C TRP A 257 -2.58 -59.23 -48.21
N TYR A 258 -3.64 -59.65 -47.51
CA TYR A 258 -4.20 -61.00 -47.61
C TYR A 258 -4.63 -61.34 -49.06
N ARG A 259 -5.34 -60.41 -49.72
CA ARG A 259 -5.77 -60.59 -51.12
C ARG A 259 -4.59 -60.61 -52.09
N ALA A 260 -3.58 -59.76 -51.89
CA ALA A 260 -2.36 -59.75 -52.69
C ALA A 260 -1.58 -61.07 -52.55
N THR A 261 -1.53 -61.64 -51.34
CA THR A 261 -0.86 -62.92 -51.07
C THR A 261 -1.65 -64.12 -51.63
N SER A 262 -2.99 -64.11 -51.52
CA SER A 262 -3.85 -65.17 -52.05
C SER A 262 -3.89 -65.21 -53.59
N PHE A 263 -3.72 -64.06 -54.25
CA PHE A 263 -3.63 -64.00 -55.72
C PHE A 263 -2.30 -64.60 -56.21
N ASN A 264 -1.18 -64.33 -55.52
CA ASN A 264 0.12 -64.90 -55.83
C ASN A 264 0.18 -66.43 -55.68
N THR A 265 -0.65 -67.03 -54.82
CA THR A 265 -0.76 -68.49 -54.69
C THR A 265 -1.62 -69.15 -55.78
N PHE A 266 -2.45 -68.41 -56.51
CA PHE A 266 -3.35 -68.96 -57.55
C PHE A 266 -2.76 -68.86 -58.97
N THR A 267 -1.77 -67.99 -59.18
CA THR A 267 -1.03 -67.85 -60.46
C THR A 267 0.37 -68.47 -60.42
N GLY A 268 0.62 -69.38 -59.46
CA GLY A 268 1.82 -70.20 -59.41
C GLY A 268 1.73 -71.45 -60.29
N TYR A 269 1.70 -71.25 -61.61
CA TYR A 269 2.16 -72.18 -62.63
C TYR A 269 2.87 -71.37 -63.72
#